data_AF-A0A6L9QMB1-F1
#
_entry.id   AF-A0A6L9QMB1-F1
#
_cell.length_a   1.000
_cell.length_b   1.000
_cell.length_c   1.000
_cell.angle_alpha   90.00
_cell.angle_beta   90.00
_cell.angle_gamma   90.00
#
_symmetry.space_group_name_H-M   'P 1'
#
loop_
_entity.id
_entity.type
_entity.pdbx_description
1 polymer ?
#
loop_
_entity_poly.entity_id
_entity_poly.type
_entity_poly.pdbx_seq_one_letter_code
_entity_poly.pdbx_strand_id
1 'polypeptide(L)' 'DPRTRPHRIGYGDVVADVVAHITGEAERAAALGVRRDAILIDPAHDFGKNTRQSLEITRRLGELTATGWPV' A
#
# COMPACT_ATOMS: atom_id res chain seq x y z
N ASP A 1 7.85 14.70 13.60
CA ASP A 1 6.43 14.47 13.29
C ASP A 1 6.37 13.50 12.11
N PRO A 2 5.75 12.31 12.22
CA PRO A 2 5.76 11.31 11.14
C PRO A 2 5.07 11.80 9.85
N ARG A 3 4.27 12.87 9.88
CA ARG A 3 3.65 13.44 8.67
C ARG A 3 4.53 14.53 8.08
N THR A 4 5.23 14.20 7.00
CA THR A 4 5.94 15.19 6.17
C THR A 4 5.10 15.54 4.95
N ARG A 5 5.05 16.82 4.56
CA ARG A 5 4.34 17.21 3.34
C ARG A 5 5.04 16.58 2.13
N PRO A 6 4.33 15.83 1.28
CA PRO A 6 4.84 15.37 -0.01
C PRO A 6 5.39 16.55 -0.82
N HIS A 7 6.69 16.55 -1.12
CA HIS A 7 7.28 17.51 -2.05
C HIS A 7 7.69 16.78 -3.33
N ARG A 8 7.02 17.09 -4.45
CA ARG A 8 7.28 16.51 -5.79
C ARG A 8 7.17 14.98 -5.86
N ILE A 9 6.20 14.37 -5.17
CA ILE A 9 6.01 12.92 -5.26
C ILE A 9 5.26 12.57 -6.55
N GLY A 10 5.96 11.89 -7.45
CA GLY A 10 5.43 11.36 -8.71
C GLY A 10 5.43 9.84 -8.69
N TYR A 11 4.33 9.25 -9.14
CA TYR A 11 4.18 7.83 -9.42
C TYR A 11 3.82 7.67 -10.89
N GLY A 12 4.31 6.61 -11.54
CA GLY A 12 3.82 6.22 -12.87
C GLY A 12 2.38 5.71 -12.77
N ASP A 13 2.19 4.68 -11.92
CA ASP A 13 0.89 4.21 -11.45
C ASP A 13 0.96 4.01 -9.93
N VAL A 14 0.32 4.89 -9.17
CA VAL A 14 0.36 4.84 -7.70
C VAL A 14 -0.23 3.54 -7.14
N VAL A 15 -1.21 2.93 -7.80
CA VAL A 15 -1.86 1.72 -7.29
C VAL A 15 -0.98 0.51 -7.54
N ALA A 16 -0.39 0.40 -8.73
CA ALA A 16 0.56 -0.67 -9.05
C ALA A 16 1.78 -0.63 -8.11
N ASP A 17 2.34 0.56 -7.88
CA ASP A 17 3.49 0.74 -7.00
C ASP A 17 3.15 0.38 -5.54
N VAL A 18 1.96 0.78 -5.06
CA VAL A 18 1.48 0.43 -3.72
C VAL A 18 1.27 -1.08 -3.58
N VAL A 19 0.57 -1.72 -4.51
CA VAL A 19 0.33 -3.18 -4.51
C VAL A 19 1.65 -3.93 -4.47
N ALA A 20 2.59 -3.59 -5.36
CA ALA A 20 3.89 -4.25 -5.41
C ALA A 20 4.65 -4.11 -4.08
N HIS A 21 4.63 -2.92 -3.48
CA HIS A 21 5.31 -2.67 -2.22
C HIS A 21 4.68 -3.44 -1.05
N ILE A 22 3.38 -3.28 -0.81
CA ILE A 22 2.73 -3.85 0.39
C ILE A 22 2.65 -5.38 0.32
N THR A 23 2.48 -5.97 -0.87
CA THR A 23 2.52 -7.42 -1.03
C THR A 23 3.94 -7.95 -0.84
N GLY A 24 4.97 -7.25 -1.34
CA GLY A 24 6.36 -7.60 -1.10
C GLY A 24 6.72 -7.60 0.39
N GLU A 25 6.25 -6.59 1.15
CA GLU A 25 6.45 -6.54 2.60
C GLU A 25 5.68 -7.65 3.35
N ALA A 26 4.46 -7.98 2.90
CA ALA A 26 3.69 -9.09 3.46
C ALA A 26 4.38 -10.45 3.25
N GLU A 27 4.88 -10.72 2.04
CA GLU A 27 5.65 -11.93 1.73
C GLU A 27 6.95 -11.99 2.55
N ARG A 28 7.65 -10.86 2.68
CA ARG A 28 8.84 -10.75 3.52
C ARG A 28 8.54 -11.06 4.99
N ALA A 29 7.47 -10.50 5.55
CA ALA A 29 7.06 -10.76 6.92
C ALA A 29 6.74 -12.25 7.14
N ALA A 30 6.01 -12.87 6.21
CA ALA A 30 5.71 -14.30 6.24
C ALA A 30 6.99 -15.15 6.18
N ALA A 31 7.95 -14.81 5.31
CA ALA A 31 9.24 -15.50 5.20
C ALA A 31 10.09 -15.40 6.47
N LEU A 32 9.90 -14.35 7.28
CA LEU A 32 10.55 -14.17 8.59
C LEU A 32 9.81 -14.89 9.74
N GLY A 33 8.74 -15.62 9.45
CA GLY A 33 8.02 -16.44 10.42
C GLY A 33 6.81 -15.78 11.07
N VAL A 34 6.37 -14.60 10.60
CA VAL A 34 5.08 -14.04 11.02
C VAL A 34 3.97 -14.94 10.48
N ARG A 35 3.03 -15.32 11.35
CA ARG A 35 1.89 -16.14 10.92
C ARG A 35 1.08 -15.39 9.88
N ARG A 36 0.68 -16.07 8.80
CA ARG A 36 -0.07 -15.47 7.69
C ARG A 36 -1.37 -14.80 8.15
N ASP A 37 -2.05 -15.38 9.14
CA ASP A 37 -3.28 -14.86 9.72
C ASP A 37 -3.09 -13.61 10.61
N ALA A 38 -1.84 -13.23 10.89
CA ALA A 38 -1.46 -12.04 11.62
C ALA A 38 -0.95 -10.90 10.71
N ILE A 39 -1.10 -11.03 9.39
CA ILE A 39 -0.64 -10.04 8.39
C ILE A 39 -1.85 -9.40 7.69
N LEU A 40 -1.88 -8.07 7.69
CA LEU A 40 -2.83 -7.20 6.99
C LEU A 40 -2.03 -6.19 6.17
N ILE A 41 -2.49 -5.86 4.96
CA ILE A 41 -1.88 -4.83 4.10
C ILE A 41 -2.71 -3.55 4.11
N ASP A 42 -2.08 -2.40 4.37
CA ASP A 42 -2.72 -1.08 4.35
C ASP A 42 -2.04 -0.21 3.27
N PRO A 43 -2.79 0.37 2.30
CA PRO A 43 -2.20 1.26 1.29
C PRO A 43 -1.71 2.61 1.84
N ALA A 44 -1.96 2.92 3.11
CA ALA A 44 -1.49 4.09 3.82
C ALA A 44 -1.80 5.39 3.06
N HIS A 45 -3.09 5.72 2.97
CA HIS A 45 -3.57 6.97 2.38
C HIS A 45 -2.86 8.16 3.03
N ASP A 46 -2.45 9.12 2.21
CA ASP A 46 -1.76 10.36 2.61
C ASP A 46 -0.35 10.19 3.21
N PHE A 47 0.21 8.98 3.21
CA PHE A 47 1.64 8.73 3.44
C PHE A 47 2.39 8.75 2.13
N GLY A 48 3.13 9.84 1.89
CA GLY A 48 3.85 10.05 0.64
C GLY A 48 2.93 10.25 -0.57
N LYS A 49 1.65 10.56 -0.34
CA LYS A 49 0.64 10.69 -1.41
C LYS A 49 -0.09 12.01 -1.27
N ASN A 50 -0.39 12.65 -2.38
CA ASN A 50 -1.34 13.76 -2.41
C ASN A 50 -2.79 13.24 -2.45
N THR A 51 -3.76 14.14 -2.26
CA THR A 51 -5.19 13.78 -2.25
C THR A 51 -5.63 13.02 -3.49
N ARG A 52 -5.16 13.42 -4.68
CA ARG A 52 -5.52 12.74 -5.94
C ARG A 52 -5.02 11.29 -5.95
N GLN A 53 -3.79 11.06 -5.49
CA GLN A 53 -3.20 9.72 -5.40
C GLN A 53 -3.92 8.85 -4.37
N SER A 54 -4.25 9.41 -3.19
CA SER A 54 -5.04 8.71 -2.17
C SER A 54 -6.44 8.33 -2.70
N LEU A 55 -7.13 9.24 -3.39
CA LEU A 55 -8.46 8.93 -3.97
C LEU A 55 -8.38 7.92 -5.11
N GLU A 56 -7.29 7.92 -5.88
CA GLU A 56 -7.07 6.93 -6.94
C GLU A 56 -6.93 5.51 -6.37
N ILE A 57 -6.26 5.36 -5.22
CA ILE A 57 -6.19 4.10 -4.49
C ILE A 57 -7.59 3.67 -4.02
N THR A 58 -8.37 4.59 -3.43
CA THR A 58 -9.74 4.29 -3.02
C THR A 58 -10.59 3.82 -4.22
N ARG A 59 -10.46 4.48 -5.37
CA ARG A 59 -11.19 4.13 -6.60
C ARG A 59 -10.86 2.72 -7.10
N ARG A 60 -9.62 2.27 -6.93
CA ARG A 60 -9.10 0.97 -7.37
C ARG A 60 -8.93 -0.01 -6.21
N LEU A 61 -9.71 0.14 -5.13
CA LEU A 61 -9.62 -0.73 -3.95
C LEU A 61 -9.79 -2.23 -4.29
N GLY A 62 -10.53 -2.55 -5.35
CA GLY A 62 -10.66 -3.92 -5.87
C GLY A 62 -9.33 -4.58 -6.26
N GLU A 63 -8.33 -3.80 -6.70
CA GLU A 63 -6.99 -4.33 -6.98
C GLU A 63 -6.22 -4.69 -5.71
N LEU A 64 -6.46 -3.96 -4.61
CA LEU A 64 -5.85 -4.31 -3.31
C LEU A 64 -6.45 -5.60 -2.75
N THR A 65 -7.78 -5.72 -2.79
CA THR A 65 -8.48 -6.91 -2.25
C THR A 65 -8.29 -8.15 -3.12
N ALA A 66 -7.92 -7.99 -4.39
CA ALA A 66 -7.59 -9.09 -5.30
C ALA A 66 -6.21 -9.73 -5.04
N THR A 67 -5.37 -9.16 -4.16
CA THR A 67 -4.00 -9.67 -3.88
C THR A 67 -3.97 -10.99 -3.10
N GLY A 68 -5.08 -11.40 -2.48
CA GLY A 68 -5.14 -12.58 -1.60
C GLY A 68 -4.58 -12.33 -0.19
N TRP A 69 -4.21 -11.10 0.13
CA TRP A 69 -3.91 -10.63 1.49
C TRP A 69 -5.11 -9.89 2.08
N PRO A 70 -5.34 -10.00 3.40
CA PRO A 70 -6.32 -9.15 4.08
C PRO A 70 -5.96 -7.66 3.92
N VAL A 71 -6.95 -6.81 3.61
CA VAL A 71 -6.84 -5.35 3.47
C VAL A 71 -7.56 -4.64 4.60
#